data_AF-A0AAU7NZU9-F1
#
_entry.id   AF-A0AAU7NZU9-F1
#
_cell.length_a   1.000
_cell.length_b   1.000
_cell.length_c   1.000
_cell.angle_alpha   90.00
_cell.angle_beta   90.00
_cell.angle_gamma   90.00
#
_symmetry.space_group_name_H-M   'P 1'
#
loop_
_entity.id
_entity.type
_entity.pdbx_description
1 polymer ?
#
loop_
_entity_poly.entity_id
_entity_poly.type
_entity_poly.pdbx_seq_one_letter_code
_entity_poly.pdbx_strand_id
1 'polypeptide(L)'
;MRFFVTGEQNRQMMLNALILMFLGYVALLWLSNGMMYFHKMGLTADSVIAYYLGSEEEFTQPKSYQSLLEVSHFHLFAMGMLILTLTHLMLMTSLPTLLKIWVSALVYVSAIADELAGWLVRFVHPNFAYFKIGSFLLLELSLAILIFVVSASLIQSRRQANRKSDNAFRKC
;
A
#
# COMPACT_ATOMS: atom_id res chain seq x y z
N MET A 1 25.81 27.48 -21.61
CA MET A 1 25.25 26.71 -20.47
C MET A 1 23.78 26.30 -20.66
N ARG A 2 23.24 26.21 -21.89
CA ARG A 2 21.79 25.91 -22.13
C ARG A 2 21.49 24.40 -22.29
N PHE A 3 22.51 23.58 -22.58
CA PHE A 3 22.38 22.13 -22.81
C PHE A 3 22.33 21.28 -21.53
N PHE A 4 22.90 21.74 -20.41
CA PHE A 4 22.82 21.01 -19.14
C PHE A 4 21.41 21.06 -18.54
N VAL A 5 20.68 22.16 -18.75
CA VAL A 5 19.34 22.39 -18.19
C VAL A 5 18.28 21.49 -18.85
N THR A 6 18.38 21.23 -20.16
CA THR A 6 17.39 20.39 -20.87
C THR A 6 17.57 18.90 -20.58
N GLY A 7 18.81 18.44 -20.41
CA GLY A 7 19.10 17.03 -20.05
C GLY A 7 18.57 16.65 -18.66
N GLU A 8 18.75 17.54 -17.68
CA GLU A 8 18.26 17.33 -16.31
C GLU A 8 16.73 17.29 -16.24
N GLN A 9 16.07 18.19 -16.98
CA GLN A 9 14.61 18.27 -17.03
C GLN A 9 13.95 17.05 -17.70
N ASN A 10 14.54 16.52 -18.78
CA ASN A 10 14.09 15.28 -19.42
C ASN A 10 14.24 14.07 -18.49
N ARG A 11 15.37 13.95 -17.79
CA ARG A 11 15.60 12.88 -16.81
C ARG A 11 14.56 12.93 -15.67
N GLN A 12 14.20 14.12 -15.20
CA GLN A 12 13.17 14.28 -14.17
C GLN A 12 11.77 13.87 -14.66
N MET A 13 11.43 14.16 -15.92
CA MET A 13 10.18 13.70 -16.53
C MET A 13 10.12 12.18 -16.68
N MET A 14 11.22 11.54 -17.07
CA MET A 14 11.33 10.07 -17.17
C MET A 14 11.17 9.40 -15.80
N LEU A 15 11.86 9.91 -14.77
CA LEU A 15 11.73 9.40 -13.40
C LEU A 15 10.29 9.51 -12.89
N ASN A 16 9.64 10.67 -13.09
CA ASN A 16 8.24 10.85 -12.68
C ASN A 16 7.29 9.89 -13.42
N ALA A 17 7.54 9.61 -14.70
CA ALA A 17 6.74 8.64 -15.46
C ALA A 17 6.91 7.22 -14.91
N LEU A 18 8.14 6.80 -14.61
CA LEU A 18 8.42 5.49 -14.00
C LEU A 18 7.75 5.35 -12.63
N ILE A 19 7.80 6.39 -11.78
CA ILE A 19 7.14 6.36 -10.47
C ILE A 19 5.62 6.28 -10.64
N LEU A 20 5.02 6.98 -11.60
CA LEU A 20 3.59 6.88 -11.88
C LEU A 20 3.19 5.48 -12.38
N MET A 21 4.01 4.85 -13.24
CA MET A 21 3.78 3.47 -13.67
C MET A 21 3.86 2.51 -12.49
N PHE A 22 4.86 2.67 -11.61
CA PHE A 22 4.98 1.90 -10.37
C PHE A 22 3.73 2.08 -9.48
N LEU A 23 3.27 3.31 -9.27
CA LEU A 23 2.03 3.58 -8.52
C LEU A 23 0.80 2.94 -9.16
N GLY A 24 0.77 2.84 -10.50
CA GLY A 24 -0.25 2.08 -11.22
C GLY A 24 -0.25 0.60 -10.85
N TYR A 25 0.92 -0.04 -10.80
CA TYR A 25 1.05 -1.43 -10.32
C TYR A 25 0.63 -1.57 -8.85
N VAL A 26 1.00 -0.60 -8.00
CA VAL A 26 0.58 -0.60 -6.59
C VAL A 26 -0.93 -0.46 -6.44
N ALA A 27 -1.58 0.38 -7.27
CA ALA A 27 -3.04 0.51 -7.27
C ALA A 27 -3.74 -0.78 -7.75
N LEU A 28 -3.17 -1.48 -8.74
CA LEU A 28 -3.66 -2.80 -9.15
C LEU A 28 -3.49 -3.83 -8.03
N LEU A 29 -2.36 -3.81 -7.32
CA LEU A 29 -2.12 -4.66 -6.17
C LEU A 29 -3.16 -4.40 -5.07
N TRP A 30 -3.38 -3.13 -4.72
CA TRP A 30 -4.41 -2.70 -3.77
C TRP A 30 -5.80 -3.21 -4.17
N LEU A 31 -6.20 -2.99 -5.43
CA LEU A 31 -7.49 -3.44 -5.94
C LEU A 31 -7.63 -4.97 -5.89
N SER A 32 -6.59 -5.69 -6.31
CA SER A 32 -6.58 -7.16 -6.31
C SER A 32 -6.62 -7.73 -4.89
N ASN A 33 -6.00 -7.05 -3.92
CA ASN A 33 -6.03 -7.44 -2.51
C ASN A 33 -7.44 -7.30 -1.94
N GLY A 34 -8.10 -6.17 -2.19
CA GLY A 34 -9.51 -5.96 -1.86
C GLY A 34 -10.44 -7.02 -2.48
N MET A 35 -10.32 -7.26 -3.79
CA MET A 35 -11.13 -8.30 -4.46
C MET A 35 -10.88 -9.70 -3.87
N MET A 36 -9.62 -10.06 -3.63
CA MET A 36 -9.27 -11.37 -3.08
C MET A 36 -9.77 -11.54 -1.65
N TYR A 37 -9.81 -10.46 -0.85
CA TYR A 37 -10.41 -10.47 0.48
C TYR A 37 -11.90 -10.79 0.38
N PHE A 38 -12.68 -10.00 -0.36
CA PHE A 38 -14.13 -10.21 -0.49
C PHE A 38 -14.52 -11.54 -1.13
N HIS A 39 -13.66 -12.11 -1.97
CA HIS A 39 -13.88 -13.43 -2.56
C HIS A 39 -13.62 -14.57 -1.55
N LYS A 40 -12.75 -14.37 -0.56
CA LYS A 40 -12.38 -15.41 0.42
C LYS A 40 -13.08 -15.25 1.77
N MET A 41 -13.41 -14.02 2.15
CA MET A 41 -13.90 -13.62 3.45
C MET A 41 -14.87 -12.44 3.30
N GLY A 42 -15.93 -12.44 4.11
CA GLY A 42 -16.81 -11.28 4.26
C GLY A 42 -16.30 -10.31 5.33
N LEU A 43 -17.04 -9.21 5.53
CA LEU A 43 -16.82 -8.29 6.66
C LEU A 43 -17.47 -8.80 7.96
N THR A 44 -17.67 -10.11 8.07
CA THR A 44 -18.32 -10.77 9.22
C THR A 44 -17.31 -11.65 9.95
N ALA A 45 -17.34 -11.63 11.29
CA ALA A 45 -16.43 -12.45 12.09
C ALA A 45 -16.53 -13.94 11.74
N ASP A 46 -17.75 -14.45 11.54
CA ASP A 46 -18.00 -15.86 11.23
C ASP A 46 -17.31 -16.29 9.93
N SER A 47 -17.32 -15.45 8.88
CA SER A 47 -16.63 -15.75 7.62
C SER A 47 -15.10 -15.82 7.77
N VAL A 48 -14.53 -15.01 8.65
CA VAL A 48 -13.09 -15.02 8.94
C VAL A 48 -12.74 -16.25 9.77
N ILE A 49 -13.56 -16.59 10.76
CA ILE A 49 -13.40 -17.79 11.58
C ILE A 49 -13.48 -19.04 10.70
N ALA A 50 -14.49 -19.15 9.83
CA ALA A 50 -14.64 -20.25 8.88
C ALA A 50 -13.42 -20.37 7.95
N TYR A 51 -12.88 -19.25 7.47
CA TYR A 51 -11.70 -19.26 6.59
C TYR A 51 -10.42 -19.79 7.29
N TYR A 52 -10.22 -19.44 8.57
CA TYR A 52 -9.00 -19.79 9.30
C TYR A 52 -9.10 -21.13 10.06
N LEU A 53 -10.25 -21.43 10.66
CA LEU A 53 -10.52 -22.67 11.43
C LEU A 53 -11.15 -23.78 10.58
N GLY A 54 -11.57 -23.48 9.35
CA GLY A 54 -12.33 -24.40 8.53
C GLY A 54 -13.82 -24.38 8.88
N SER A 55 -14.63 -24.90 7.97
CA SER A 55 -16.08 -25.08 8.14
C SER A 55 -16.48 -26.46 7.63
N GLU A 56 -17.26 -27.18 8.43
CA GLU A 56 -17.86 -28.44 8.02
C GLU A 56 -18.89 -28.22 6.90
N GLU A 57 -19.61 -27.09 6.91
CA GLU A 57 -20.60 -26.74 5.89
C GLU A 57 -19.98 -26.49 4.52
N GLU A 58 -18.77 -25.92 4.49
CA GLU A 58 -18.02 -25.68 3.25
C GLU A 58 -17.01 -26.79 2.94
N PHE A 59 -16.95 -27.83 3.78
CA PHE A 59 -15.95 -28.90 3.70
C PHE A 59 -14.49 -28.38 3.64
N THR A 60 -14.21 -27.28 4.33
CA THR A 60 -12.90 -26.64 4.33
C THR A 60 -12.09 -27.03 5.57
N GLN A 61 -10.81 -27.35 5.35
CA GLN A 61 -9.89 -27.67 6.43
C GLN A 61 -9.29 -26.39 7.05
N PRO A 62 -9.01 -26.39 8.38
CA PRO A 62 -8.30 -25.29 9.02
C PRO A 62 -6.96 -25.01 8.33
N LYS A 63 -6.54 -23.74 8.34
CA LYS A 63 -5.21 -23.37 7.85
C LYS A 63 -4.12 -24.07 8.65
N SER A 64 -3.20 -24.70 7.92
CA SER A 64 -2.03 -25.35 8.50
C SER A 64 -0.99 -24.31 8.94
N TYR A 65 -0.19 -24.66 9.93
CA TYR A 65 0.93 -23.82 10.38
C TYR A 65 1.89 -23.50 9.24
N GLN A 66 2.24 -24.51 8.43
CA GLN A 66 3.13 -24.33 7.28
C GLN A 66 2.57 -23.30 6.28
N SER A 67 1.28 -23.39 5.94
CA SER A 67 0.65 -22.45 5.00
C SER A 67 0.65 -21.02 5.54
N LEU A 68 0.38 -20.82 6.84
CA LEU A 68 0.46 -19.50 7.47
C LEU A 68 1.88 -18.95 7.48
N LEU A 69 2.88 -19.80 7.76
CA LEU A 69 4.28 -19.41 7.79
C LEU A 69 4.81 -19.02 6.40
N GLU A 70 4.46 -19.80 5.37
CA GLU A 70 4.81 -19.47 3.99
C GLU A 70 4.23 -18.12 3.57
N VAL A 71 2.93 -17.90 3.81
CA VAL A 71 2.26 -16.63 3.50
C VAL A 71 2.93 -15.48 4.24
N SER A 72 3.09 -15.56 5.57
CA SER A 72 3.71 -14.48 6.33
C SER A 72 5.16 -14.24 5.94
N HIS A 73 5.95 -15.27 5.62
CA HIS A 73 7.33 -15.08 5.19
C HIS A 73 7.43 -14.23 3.91
N PHE A 74 6.67 -14.58 2.88
CA PHE A 74 6.66 -13.81 1.64
C PHE A 74 6.00 -12.45 1.80
N HIS A 75 4.90 -12.38 2.56
CA HIS A 75 4.14 -11.15 2.72
C HIS A 75 4.89 -10.12 3.56
N LEU A 76 5.58 -10.52 4.63
CA LEU A 76 6.42 -9.62 5.43
C LEU A 76 7.53 -8.99 4.58
N PHE A 77 8.20 -9.77 3.74
CA PHE A 77 9.23 -9.25 2.85
C PHE A 77 8.64 -8.31 1.79
N ALA A 78 7.59 -8.75 1.08
CA ALA A 78 6.97 -7.98 0.00
C ALA A 78 6.35 -6.67 0.52
N MET A 79 5.58 -6.73 1.62
CA MET A 79 4.99 -5.54 2.24
C MET A 79 6.05 -4.63 2.84
N GLY A 80 7.10 -5.16 3.45
CA GLY A 80 8.23 -4.36 3.93
C GLY A 80 8.83 -3.51 2.82
N MET A 81 9.09 -4.11 1.66
CA MET A 81 9.62 -3.40 0.48
C MET A 81 8.62 -2.40 -0.12
N LEU A 82 7.33 -2.77 -0.20
CA LEU A 82 6.27 -1.89 -0.71
C LEU A 82 6.10 -0.64 0.18
N ILE A 83 6.00 -0.84 1.49
CA ILE A 83 5.79 0.26 2.44
C ILE A 83 7.03 1.14 2.49
N LEU A 84 8.24 0.56 2.51
CA LEU A 84 9.49 1.32 2.43
C LEU A 84 9.54 2.21 1.19
N THR A 85 9.23 1.66 0.01
CA THR A 85 9.27 2.43 -1.25
C THR A 85 8.22 3.53 -1.28
N LEU A 86 6.97 3.26 -0.88
CA LEU A 86 5.91 4.29 -0.84
C LEU A 86 6.18 5.39 0.18
N THR A 87 6.59 5.03 1.40
CA THR A 87 6.91 6.00 2.45
C THR A 87 8.14 6.81 2.09
N HIS A 88 9.15 6.21 1.47
CA HIS A 88 10.31 6.93 0.93
C HIS A 88 9.92 7.98 -0.11
N LEU A 89 9.04 7.63 -1.06
CA LEU A 89 8.51 8.58 -2.04
C LEU A 89 7.71 9.70 -1.34
N MET A 90 6.91 9.36 -0.32
CA MET A 90 6.18 10.34 0.48
C MET A 90 7.12 11.32 1.21
N LEU A 91 8.29 10.88 1.70
CA LEU A 91 9.25 11.76 2.37
C LEU A 91 9.74 12.90 1.46
N MET A 92 9.85 12.63 0.15
CA MET A 92 10.28 13.61 -0.86
C MET A 92 9.18 14.62 -1.26
N THR A 93 7.95 14.46 -0.77
CA THR A 93 6.84 15.38 -1.06
C THR A 93 6.86 16.63 -0.16
N SER A 94 6.08 17.66 -0.51
CA SER A 94 5.97 18.92 0.23
C SER A 94 5.02 18.87 1.45
N LEU A 95 4.65 17.68 1.94
CA LEU A 95 3.75 17.52 3.07
C LEU A 95 4.39 17.94 4.41
N PRO A 96 3.58 18.33 5.41
CA PRO A 96 4.10 18.61 6.75
C PRO A 96 4.70 17.35 7.39
N THR A 97 5.81 17.53 8.09
CA THR A 97 6.59 16.45 8.69
C THR A 97 5.77 15.56 9.62
N LEU A 98 4.85 16.14 10.40
CA LEU A 98 3.98 15.37 11.30
C LEU A 98 3.09 14.38 10.55
N LEU A 99 2.46 14.78 9.44
CA LEU A 99 1.63 13.87 8.64
C LEU A 99 2.47 12.74 8.05
N LYS A 100 3.69 13.04 7.58
CA LYS A 100 4.61 12.01 7.06
C LYS A 100 4.92 10.95 8.12
N ILE A 101 5.18 11.38 9.36
CA ILE A 101 5.45 10.47 10.48
C ILE A 101 4.22 9.63 10.80
N TRP A 102 3.06 10.27 11.00
CA TRP A 102 1.82 9.58 11.36
C TRP A 102 1.36 8.58 10.31
N VAL A 103 1.34 8.97 9.02
CA VAL A 103 0.95 8.07 7.92
C VAL A 103 1.93 6.91 7.79
N SER A 104 3.25 7.16 7.90
CA SER A 104 4.24 6.08 7.84
C SER A 104 4.06 5.10 8.99
N ALA A 105 3.95 5.60 10.23
CA ALA A 105 3.75 4.77 11.41
C ALA A 105 2.45 3.95 11.28
N LEU A 106 1.36 4.57 10.83
CA LEU A 106 0.07 3.92 10.68
C LEU A 106 0.16 2.72 9.71
N VAL A 107 0.77 2.91 8.55
CA VAL A 107 0.88 1.88 7.51
C VAL A 107 1.74 0.70 7.98
N TYR A 108 2.87 0.98 8.65
CA TYR A 108 3.73 -0.07 9.20
C TYR A 108 3.01 -0.87 10.29
N VAL A 109 2.35 -0.18 11.22
CA VAL A 109 1.63 -0.83 12.32
C VAL A 109 0.45 -1.63 11.78
N SER A 110 -0.31 -1.11 10.82
CA SER A 110 -1.43 -1.83 10.21
C SER A 110 -0.98 -3.06 9.45
N ALA A 111 0.15 -3.00 8.74
CA ALA A 111 0.67 -4.16 7.99
C ALA A 111 1.11 -5.29 8.93
N ILE A 112 1.81 -4.95 10.02
CA ILE A 112 2.19 -5.94 11.04
C ILE A 112 0.95 -6.50 11.74
N ALA A 113 0.00 -5.64 12.10
CA ALA A 113 -1.24 -6.05 12.75
C ALA A 113 -2.06 -7.00 11.86
N ASP A 114 -2.14 -6.72 10.56
CA ASP A 114 -2.87 -7.54 9.60
C ASP A 114 -2.26 -8.95 9.46
N GLU A 115 -0.94 -9.05 9.41
CA GLU A 115 -0.24 -10.34 9.39
C GLU A 115 -0.43 -11.11 10.69
N LEU A 116 -0.21 -10.45 11.83
CA LEU A 116 -0.38 -11.06 13.14
C LEU A 116 -1.83 -11.53 13.37
N ALA A 117 -2.81 -10.80 12.88
CA ALA A 117 -4.21 -11.13 13.09
C ALA A 117 -4.58 -12.53 12.57
N GLY A 118 -4.00 -12.99 11.45
CA GLY A 118 -4.21 -14.36 10.95
C GLY A 118 -3.70 -15.44 11.92
N TRP A 119 -2.57 -15.17 12.57
CA TRP A 119 -2.01 -16.03 13.62
C TRP A 119 -2.86 -16.02 14.89
N LEU A 120 -3.32 -14.84 15.32
CA LEU A 120 -4.16 -14.71 16.51
C LEU A 120 -5.51 -15.44 16.38
N VAL A 121 -6.15 -15.35 15.21
CA VAL A 121 -7.42 -16.07 14.95
C VAL A 121 -7.21 -17.58 15.04
N ARG A 122 -6.08 -18.09 14.53
CA ARG A 122 -5.81 -19.53 14.47
C ARG A 122 -5.37 -20.13 15.81
N PHE A 123 -4.51 -19.42 16.56
CA PHE A 123 -3.80 -19.97 17.72
C PHE A 123 -4.22 -19.39 19.07
N VAL A 124 -4.90 -18.23 19.10
CA VAL A 124 -5.25 -17.56 20.35
C VAL A 124 -6.75 -17.64 20.62
N HIS A 125 -7.57 -17.00 19.79
CA HIS A 125 -9.03 -16.98 20.01
C HIS A 125 -9.81 -16.57 18.74
N PRO A 126 -10.97 -17.19 18.45
CA PRO A 126 -11.81 -16.83 17.28
C PRO A 126 -12.26 -15.35 17.26
N ASN A 127 -12.47 -14.74 18.43
CA ASN A 127 -12.84 -13.32 18.55
C ASN A 127 -11.81 -12.34 17.95
N PHE A 128 -10.56 -12.75 17.70
CA PHE A 128 -9.59 -11.93 16.97
C PHE A 128 -9.97 -11.74 15.50
N ALA A 129 -11.05 -12.35 15.01
CA ALA A 129 -11.61 -12.10 13.69
C ALA A 129 -11.97 -10.60 13.50
N TYR A 130 -12.53 -9.94 14.52
CA TYR A 130 -12.80 -8.50 14.46
C TYR A 130 -11.50 -7.68 14.34
N PHE A 131 -10.44 -8.12 15.02
CA PHE A 131 -9.12 -7.50 14.93
C PHE A 131 -8.51 -7.68 13.53
N LYS A 132 -8.72 -8.83 12.88
CA LYS A 132 -8.31 -9.05 11.49
C LYS A 132 -9.03 -8.11 10.53
N ILE A 133 -10.36 -7.99 10.63
CA ILE A 133 -11.15 -7.08 9.79
C ILE A 133 -10.68 -5.63 9.98
N GLY A 134 -10.53 -5.20 11.25
CA GLY A 134 -10.06 -3.85 11.57
C GLY A 134 -8.66 -3.56 11.03
N SER A 135 -7.72 -4.50 11.19
CA SER A 135 -6.34 -4.35 10.69
C SER A 135 -6.28 -4.31 9.17
N PHE A 136 -7.07 -5.16 8.50
CA PHE A 136 -7.19 -5.17 7.05
C PHE A 136 -7.72 -3.83 6.51
N LEU A 137 -8.85 -3.34 7.06
CA LEU A 137 -9.42 -2.06 6.65
C LEU A 137 -8.47 -0.90 6.92
N LEU A 138 -7.77 -0.92 8.04
CA LEU A 138 -6.78 0.11 8.38
C LEU A 138 -5.61 0.10 7.38
N LEU A 139 -5.12 -1.08 7.02
CA LEU A 139 -4.05 -1.24 6.03
C LEU A 139 -4.51 -0.75 4.66
N GLU A 140 -5.67 -1.19 4.19
CA GLU A 140 -6.26 -0.80 2.90
C GLU A 140 -6.45 0.72 2.80
N LEU A 141 -7.03 1.35 3.83
CA LEU A 141 -7.23 2.79 3.88
C LEU A 141 -5.90 3.54 3.90
N SER A 142 -4.94 3.08 4.70
CA SER A 142 -3.64 3.75 4.82
C SER A 142 -2.82 3.66 3.52
N LEU A 143 -2.87 2.52 2.82
CA LEU A 143 -2.28 2.35 1.49
C LEU A 143 -2.98 3.22 0.44
N ALA A 144 -4.31 3.27 0.44
CA ALA A 144 -5.07 4.13 -0.48
C ALA A 144 -4.69 5.61 -0.30
N ILE A 145 -4.55 6.07 0.96
CA ILE A 145 -4.10 7.42 1.28
C ILE A 145 -2.69 7.66 0.75
N LEU A 146 -1.75 6.73 0.96
CA LEU A 146 -0.38 6.85 0.43
C LEU A 146 -0.35 6.95 -1.09
N ILE A 147 -1.06 6.06 -1.79
CA ILE A 147 -1.14 6.06 -3.26
C ILE A 147 -1.69 7.39 -3.74
N PHE A 148 -2.78 7.87 -3.15
CA PHE A 148 -3.41 9.14 -3.53
C PHE A 148 -2.47 10.33 -3.30
N VAL A 149 -1.89 10.42 -2.11
CA VAL A 149 -1.02 11.53 -1.70
C VAL A 149 0.23 11.62 -2.57
N VAL A 150 0.91 10.48 -2.79
CA VAL A 150 2.13 10.45 -3.63
C VAL A 150 1.78 10.78 -5.08
N SER A 151 0.68 10.21 -5.61
CA SER A 151 0.22 10.51 -6.97
C SER A 151 -0.12 12.00 -7.15
N ALA A 152 -0.86 12.58 -6.22
CA ALA A 152 -1.23 13.99 -6.24
C ALA A 152 0.01 14.89 -6.20
N SER A 153 0.98 14.57 -5.32
CA SER A 153 2.23 15.33 -5.22
C SER A 153 3.05 15.27 -6.52
N LEU A 154 3.13 14.10 -7.17
CA LEU A 154 3.87 13.95 -8.44
C LEU A 154 3.20 14.71 -9.59
N ILE A 155 1.87 14.65 -9.68
CA ILE A 155 1.11 15.39 -10.68
C ILE A 155 1.28 16.91 -10.48
N GLN A 156 1.26 17.37 -9.23
CA GLN A 156 1.48 18.78 -8.91
C GLN A 156 2.90 19.23 -9.30
N SER A 157 3.92 18.45 -8.97
CA SER A 157 5.31 18.73 -9.37
C SER A 157 5.47 18.80 -10.89
N ARG A 158 4.82 17.90 -11.64
CA ARG A 158 4.84 17.94 -13.12
C ARG A 158 4.14 19.17 -13.69
N ARG A 159 2.99 19.58 -13.13
CA ARG A 159 2.28 20.80 -13.53
C ARG A 159 3.14 22.05 -13.31
N GLN A 160 3.88 22.12 -12.20
CA GLN A 160 4.79 23.23 -11.91
C GLN A 160 5.96 23.29 -12.90
N ALA A 161 6.54 22.14 -13.26
CA ALA A 161 7.61 22.06 -14.25
C ALA A 161 7.15 22.53 -15.64
N ASN A 162 5.96 22.09 -16.09
CA ASN A 162 5.39 22.53 -17.37
C ASN A 162 5.10 24.03 -17.39
N ARG A 163 4.52 24.59 -16.31
CA ARG A 163 4.27 26.05 -16.19
C ARG A 163 5.56 26.88 -16.27
N LYS A 164 6.67 26.40 -15.67
CA LYS A 164 7.97 27.09 -15.77
C LYS A 164 8.52 27.09 -17.20
N SER A 165 8.34 26.00 -17.94
CA SER A 165 8.75 25.89 -19.35
C SER A 165 8.00 26.86 -20.26
N ASP A 166 6.66 26.91 -20.14
CA ASP A 166 5.81 27.81 -20.96
C ASP A 166 6.12 29.29 -20.70
N ASN A 167 6.34 29.67 -19.44
CA ASN A 167 6.70 31.04 -19.07
C ASN A 167 8.10 31.44 -19.55
N ALA A 168 9.04 30.50 -19.67
CA ALA A 168 10.36 30.75 -20.23
C ALA A 168 10.30 30.96 -21.74
N PHE A 169 9.45 30.20 -22.45
CA PHE A 169 9.27 30.35 -23.90
C PHE A 169 8.58 31.67 -24.27
N ARG A 170 7.59 32.11 -23.48
CA ARG A 170 6.90 33.40 -23.67
C ARG A 170 7.75 34.65 -23.42
N LYS A 171 8.91 34.53 -22.77
CA LYS A 171 9.81 35.65 -22.46
C LYS A 171 10.98 35.80 -23.45
N CYS A 172 11.09 34.92 -24.45
CA CYS A 172 12.00 35.05 -25.59
C CYS A 172 11.28 35.62 -26.79
#